data_AF-A0A7J4IHR1-F1
#
_entry.id   AF-A0A7J4IHR1-F1
#
_cell.length_a   1.000
_cell.length_b   1.000
_cell.length_c   1.000
_cell.angle_alpha   90.00
_cell.angle_beta   90.00
_cell.angle_gamma   90.00
#
_symmetry.space_group_name_H-M   'P 1'
#
loop_
_entity.id
_entity.type
_entity.pdbx_description
1 polymer ?
#
loop_
_entity_poly.entity_id
_entity_poly.type
_entity_poly.pdbx_seq_one_letter_code
_entity_poly.pdbx_strand_id
1 'polypeptide(L)'
;MKGILPGDAEYARVRSFVSGRGPLRYFITWGRWPGSRLDPFLARAAATVRSKFGGRITCGSGPWEHVDWRQFDLVSVNNYRDAGNTRTYRRGLARHYAHGKPVAITEFGCCTYQGTDEKGAAGWAIVDTSRERRSVRGGFVRSEETQSRYLSELLTLFMEEPIDAAFVFQVASYSFPTSDDPAFDLDMASYGIVTVQPDARHGTRYPEMPWEPKLSFQAVADRYTG
;
A
#
# COMPACT_ATOMS: atom_id res chain seq x y z
N MET A 1 -9.08 -18.64 -15.12
CA MET A 1 -8.24 -19.18 -14.03
C MET A 1 -9.03 -19.12 -12.73
N LYS A 2 -9.35 -20.26 -12.07
CA LYS A 2 -10.11 -20.27 -10.81
C LYS A 2 -9.20 -19.81 -9.66
N GLY A 3 -9.51 -18.67 -9.03
CA GLY A 3 -8.76 -18.13 -7.89
C GLY A 3 -9.29 -18.63 -6.54
N ILE A 4 -8.60 -18.25 -5.45
CA ILE A 4 -9.02 -18.55 -4.06
C ILE A 4 -10.33 -17.83 -3.72
N LEU A 5 -10.52 -16.62 -4.25
CA LEU A 5 -11.76 -15.84 -4.15
C LEU A 5 -12.62 -16.03 -5.42
N PRO A 6 -13.96 -16.09 -5.27
CA PRO A 6 -14.88 -16.18 -6.41
C PRO A 6 -14.88 -14.89 -7.23
N GLY A 7 -14.95 -15.04 -8.55
CA GLY A 7 -14.98 -13.94 -9.50
C GLY A 7 -14.06 -14.18 -10.70
N ASP A 8 -14.49 -13.71 -11.86
CA ASP A 8 -13.78 -13.96 -13.12
C ASP A 8 -12.66 -12.94 -13.39
N ALA A 9 -12.70 -11.81 -12.70
CA ALA A 9 -11.70 -10.74 -12.76
C ALA A 9 -11.27 -10.28 -11.35
N GLU A 10 -10.07 -9.71 -11.24
CA GLU A 10 -9.47 -9.23 -9.98
C GLU A 10 -10.39 -8.28 -9.20
N TYR A 11 -10.85 -7.21 -9.84
CA TYR A 11 -11.77 -6.25 -9.23
C TYR A 11 -13.11 -6.88 -8.82
N ALA A 12 -13.60 -7.87 -9.57
CA ALA A 12 -14.82 -8.60 -9.22
C ALA A 12 -14.60 -9.44 -7.94
N ARG A 13 -13.42 -10.06 -7.79
CA ARG A 13 -13.03 -10.80 -6.57
C ARG A 13 -12.94 -9.88 -5.37
N VAL A 14 -12.21 -8.76 -5.49
CA VAL A 14 -12.06 -7.76 -4.43
C VAL A 14 -13.41 -7.20 -4.02
N ARG A 15 -14.25 -6.76 -4.98
CA ARG A 15 -15.59 -6.25 -4.69
C ARG A 15 -16.49 -7.30 -4.02
N SER A 16 -16.41 -8.56 -4.45
CA SER A 16 -17.19 -9.64 -3.82
C SER A 16 -16.82 -9.84 -2.35
N PHE A 17 -15.54 -9.69 -2.01
CA PHE A 17 -15.03 -9.88 -0.66
C PHE A 17 -15.28 -8.66 0.24
N VAL A 18 -15.12 -7.45 -0.29
CA VAL A 18 -15.25 -6.18 0.47
C VAL A 18 -16.71 -5.73 0.61
N SER A 19 -17.62 -6.13 -0.28
CA SER A 19 -19.05 -5.86 -0.11
C SER A 19 -19.58 -6.51 1.17
N GLY A 20 -20.41 -5.83 1.95
CA GLY A 20 -20.74 -6.17 3.36
C GLY A 20 -21.33 -7.57 3.65
N ARG A 21 -21.57 -8.41 2.65
CA ARG A 21 -21.94 -9.83 2.80
C ARG A 21 -20.86 -10.80 2.28
N GLY A 22 -19.71 -10.32 1.82
CA GLY A 22 -18.63 -11.10 1.20
C GLY A 22 -18.04 -12.19 2.10
N PRO A 23 -17.63 -11.86 3.35
CA PRO A 23 -17.13 -12.86 4.29
C PRO A 23 -18.19 -13.91 4.62
N LEU A 24 -19.44 -13.48 4.85
CA LEU A 24 -20.58 -14.38 5.13
C LEU A 24 -20.93 -15.27 3.92
N ARG A 25 -20.91 -14.73 2.69
CA ARG A 25 -21.10 -15.49 1.45
C ARG A 25 -19.99 -16.52 1.26
N TYR A 26 -18.75 -16.19 1.58
CA TYR A 26 -17.64 -17.15 1.47
C TYR A 26 -17.84 -18.32 2.44
N PHE A 27 -18.19 -18.01 3.69
CA PHE A 27 -18.56 -19.01 4.70
C PHE A 27 -19.70 -19.93 4.25
N ILE A 28 -20.78 -19.35 3.73
CA ILE A 28 -21.96 -20.09 3.27
C ILE A 28 -21.66 -20.91 2.01
N THR A 29 -20.85 -20.41 1.08
CA THR A 29 -20.62 -21.06 -0.23
C THR A 29 -19.59 -22.19 -0.15
N TRP A 30 -18.62 -22.11 0.75
CA TRP A 30 -17.47 -23.04 0.79
C TRP A 30 -17.25 -23.73 2.14
N GLY A 31 -18.05 -23.41 3.16
CA GLY A 31 -18.04 -24.10 4.45
C GLY A 31 -16.77 -23.95 5.29
N ARG A 32 -15.83 -23.06 4.91
CA ARG A 32 -14.56 -22.85 5.61
C ARG A 32 -14.06 -21.39 5.56
N TRP A 33 -13.33 -20.98 6.60
CA TRP A 33 -12.61 -19.70 6.65
C TRP A 33 -11.56 -19.64 5.50
N PRO A 34 -11.35 -18.49 4.83
CA PRO A 34 -10.38 -18.33 3.74
C PRO A 34 -8.97 -18.84 4.06
N GLY A 35 -8.52 -18.69 5.32
CA GLY A 35 -7.21 -19.16 5.80
C GLY A 35 -6.95 -20.66 5.56
N SER A 36 -7.98 -21.51 5.64
CA SER A 36 -7.84 -22.96 5.46
C SER A 36 -7.37 -23.41 4.07
N ARG A 37 -7.52 -22.54 3.05
CA ARG A 37 -7.00 -22.76 1.69
C ARG A 37 -5.74 -21.95 1.39
N LEU A 38 -5.58 -20.82 2.08
CA LEU A 38 -4.45 -19.92 1.92
C LEU A 38 -3.17 -20.53 2.51
N ASP A 39 -3.21 -21.06 3.72
CA ASP A 39 -2.00 -21.57 4.38
C ASP A 39 -1.33 -22.72 3.62
N PRO A 40 -2.06 -23.77 3.14
CA PRO A 40 -1.43 -24.82 2.36
C PRO A 40 -0.93 -24.33 0.99
N PHE A 41 -1.56 -23.30 0.43
CA PHE A 41 -1.11 -22.70 -0.82
C PHE A 41 0.19 -21.94 -0.62
N LEU A 42 0.26 -21.08 0.39
CA LEU A 42 1.47 -20.35 0.77
C LEU A 42 2.61 -21.30 1.11
N ALA A 43 2.33 -22.44 1.75
CA ALA A 43 3.34 -23.47 2.03
C ALA A 43 3.97 -24.05 0.77
N ARG A 44 3.13 -24.41 -0.21
CA ARG A 44 3.62 -24.91 -1.50
C ARG A 44 4.36 -23.82 -2.27
N ALA A 45 3.89 -22.58 -2.23
CA ALA A 45 4.55 -21.46 -2.88
C ALA A 45 5.94 -21.21 -2.26
N ALA A 46 6.03 -21.12 -0.93
CA ALA A 46 7.28 -20.96 -0.20
C ALA A 46 8.27 -22.09 -0.50
N ALA A 47 7.83 -23.36 -0.46
CA ALA A 47 8.67 -24.50 -0.82
C ALA A 47 9.18 -24.43 -2.27
N THR A 48 8.31 -24.03 -3.21
CA THR A 48 8.66 -23.87 -4.62
C THR A 48 9.71 -22.77 -4.80
N VAL A 49 9.51 -21.60 -4.19
CA VAL A 49 10.46 -20.48 -4.24
C VAL A 49 11.81 -20.88 -3.63
N ARG A 50 11.81 -21.54 -2.48
CA ARG A 50 13.06 -22.02 -1.83
C ARG A 50 13.84 -23.01 -2.69
N SER A 51 13.17 -23.80 -3.55
CA SER A 51 13.88 -24.69 -4.49
C SER A 51 14.65 -23.95 -5.59
N LYS A 52 14.39 -22.65 -5.78
CA LYS A 52 14.95 -21.82 -6.85
C LYS A 52 15.83 -20.67 -6.34
N PHE A 53 15.58 -20.18 -5.14
CA PHE A 53 16.23 -19.00 -4.57
C PHE A 53 16.79 -19.31 -3.18
N GLY A 54 18.04 -18.88 -2.93
CA GLY A 54 18.72 -19.05 -1.64
C GLY A 54 18.58 -17.85 -0.68
N GLY A 55 17.86 -16.81 -1.06
CA GLY A 55 17.63 -15.62 -0.24
C GLY A 55 16.52 -15.80 0.80
N ARG A 56 16.38 -14.82 1.70
CA ARG A 56 15.25 -14.73 2.62
C ARG A 56 13.94 -14.53 1.84
N ILE A 57 12.88 -15.23 2.24
CA ILE A 57 11.56 -15.14 1.62
C ILE A 57 10.49 -14.67 2.60
N THR A 58 9.47 -14.00 2.07
CA THR A 58 8.28 -13.58 2.80
C THR A 58 7.07 -13.49 1.87
N CYS A 59 5.93 -13.05 2.40
CA CYS A 59 4.70 -12.82 1.66
C CYS A 59 4.07 -11.51 2.13
N GLY A 60 3.79 -10.58 1.21
CA GLY A 60 3.09 -9.34 1.54
C GLY A 60 1.68 -9.66 2.04
N SER A 61 1.38 -9.29 3.29
CA SER A 61 0.09 -9.53 3.93
C SER A 61 -0.63 -8.23 4.26
N GLY A 62 -1.96 -8.25 4.21
CA GLY A 62 -2.76 -7.21 4.83
C GLY A 62 -2.79 -7.38 6.36
N PRO A 63 -2.96 -6.30 7.15
CA PRO A 63 -3.06 -6.38 8.61
C PRO A 63 -4.23 -7.22 9.14
N TRP A 64 -5.19 -7.59 8.29
CA TRP A 64 -6.35 -8.45 8.62
C TRP A 64 -6.12 -9.92 8.25
N GLU A 65 -5.03 -10.24 7.55
CA GLU A 65 -4.76 -11.59 7.09
C GLU A 65 -4.08 -12.42 8.19
N HIS A 66 -4.49 -13.68 8.27
CA HIS A 66 -3.85 -14.67 9.12
C HIS A 66 -2.90 -15.50 8.25
N VAL A 67 -1.60 -15.28 8.41
CA VAL A 67 -0.54 -15.98 7.68
C VAL A 67 0.27 -16.84 8.64
N ASP A 68 0.51 -18.10 8.27
CA ASP A 68 1.45 -18.96 8.96
C ASP A 68 2.91 -18.57 8.64
N TRP A 69 3.48 -17.67 9.45
CA TRP A 69 4.84 -17.16 9.28
C TRP A 69 5.95 -18.20 9.49
N ARG A 70 5.66 -19.42 9.95
CA ARG A 70 6.69 -20.47 10.12
C ARG A 70 7.38 -20.83 8.80
N GLN A 71 6.71 -20.61 7.68
CA GLN A 71 7.19 -20.95 6.33
C GLN A 71 8.11 -19.88 5.74
N PHE A 72 8.16 -18.69 6.36
CA PHE A 72 8.84 -17.49 5.87
C PHE A 72 9.94 -17.04 6.84
N ASP A 73 10.87 -16.24 6.34
CA ASP A 73 12.06 -15.80 7.09
C ASP A 73 11.82 -14.48 7.85
N LEU A 74 10.85 -13.68 7.39
CA LEU A 74 10.42 -12.44 8.04
C LEU A 74 8.90 -12.28 7.92
N VAL A 75 8.33 -11.47 8.82
CA VAL A 75 6.94 -11.00 8.75
C VAL A 75 6.90 -9.79 7.82
N SER A 76 6.00 -9.77 6.84
CA SER A 76 5.80 -8.58 6.00
C SER A 76 4.35 -8.16 5.90
N VAL A 77 4.10 -6.86 6.09
CA VAL A 77 2.75 -6.31 6.14
C VAL A 77 2.63 -5.00 5.35
N ASN A 78 1.56 -4.92 4.56
CA ASN A 78 1.11 -3.71 3.89
C ASN A 78 0.22 -2.94 4.87
N ASN A 79 0.82 -2.04 5.65
CA ASN A 79 0.21 -1.47 6.85
C ASN A 79 -0.05 0.02 6.68
N TYR A 80 -1.31 0.35 6.41
CA TYR A 80 -1.77 1.74 6.29
C TYR A 80 -2.46 2.20 7.57
N ARG A 81 -2.13 3.42 8.02
CA ARG A 81 -2.87 4.12 9.04
C ARG A 81 -4.06 4.85 8.39
N ASP A 82 -5.21 4.81 9.04
CA ASP A 82 -6.44 5.46 8.60
C ASP A 82 -7.25 5.97 9.80
N ALA A 83 -8.35 6.68 9.54
CA ALA A 83 -9.21 7.24 10.59
C ALA A 83 -9.70 6.19 11.58
N GLY A 84 -9.94 4.96 11.12
CA GLY A 84 -10.47 3.86 11.93
C GLY A 84 -9.45 3.25 12.88
N ASN A 85 -8.15 3.35 12.55
CA ASN A 85 -7.10 2.70 13.32
C ASN A 85 -6.10 3.67 13.99
N THR A 86 -6.13 4.98 13.72
CA THR A 86 -5.15 5.97 14.24
C THR A 86 -4.87 5.82 15.73
N ARG A 87 -5.92 5.68 16.57
CA ARG A 87 -5.78 5.56 18.04
C ARG A 87 -5.12 4.26 18.49
N THR A 88 -5.20 3.22 17.67
CA THR A 88 -4.74 1.87 17.99
C THR A 88 -3.55 1.42 17.15
N TYR A 89 -3.12 2.24 16.18
CA TYR A 89 -2.17 1.86 15.15
C TYR A 89 -0.85 1.38 15.74
N ARG A 90 -0.23 2.18 16.63
CA ARG A 90 1.02 1.82 17.34
C ARG A 90 0.88 0.48 18.08
N ARG A 91 -0.14 0.34 18.94
CA ARG A 91 -0.40 -0.91 19.67
C ARG A 91 -0.65 -2.10 18.71
N GLY A 92 -1.27 -1.85 17.57
CA GLY A 92 -1.52 -2.84 16.53
C GLY A 92 -0.26 -3.36 15.84
N LEU A 93 0.89 -2.67 15.97
CA LEU A 93 2.17 -3.17 15.46
C LEU A 93 2.69 -4.36 16.28
N ALA A 94 2.30 -4.47 17.56
CA ALA A 94 2.81 -5.50 18.47
C ALA A 94 2.55 -6.94 18.04
N ARG A 95 1.46 -7.17 17.31
CA ARG A 95 1.17 -8.50 16.76
C ARG A 95 2.19 -8.96 15.73
N HIS A 96 2.86 -8.03 15.03
CA HIS A 96 3.77 -8.36 13.93
C HIS A 96 5.11 -8.87 14.45
N TYR A 97 5.65 -8.25 15.51
CA TYR A 97 6.88 -8.71 16.15
C TYR A 97 6.67 -9.81 17.19
N ALA A 98 5.42 -10.19 17.50
CA ALA A 98 5.12 -11.32 18.38
C ALA A 98 5.59 -12.69 17.81
N HIS A 99 5.90 -12.77 16.52
CA HIS A 99 6.38 -13.98 15.86
C HIS A 99 7.87 -14.29 16.07
N GLY A 100 8.63 -13.39 16.73
CA GLY A 100 10.06 -13.58 16.97
C GLY A 100 10.90 -13.61 15.69
N LYS A 101 10.40 -12.98 14.62
CA LYS A 101 11.06 -12.85 13.31
C LYS A 101 11.23 -11.37 12.98
N PRO A 102 12.20 -11.01 12.12
CA PRO A 102 12.29 -9.65 11.60
C PRO A 102 10.96 -9.20 10.97
N VAL A 103 10.61 -7.93 11.11
CA VAL A 103 9.37 -7.34 10.62
C VAL A 103 9.67 -6.29 9.57
N ALA A 104 9.05 -6.42 8.40
CA ALA A 104 9.07 -5.43 7.33
C ALA A 104 7.67 -4.85 7.10
N ILE A 105 7.53 -3.52 7.17
CA ILE A 105 6.38 -2.82 6.62
C ILE A 105 6.62 -2.68 5.12
N THR A 106 6.13 -3.63 4.33
CA THR A 106 6.40 -3.71 2.88
C THR A 106 5.61 -2.73 2.05
N GLU A 107 4.58 -2.11 2.62
CA GLU A 107 3.79 -1.10 1.94
C GLU A 107 3.13 -0.19 2.98
N PHE A 108 3.36 1.11 2.85
CA PHE A 108 2.57 2.16 3.49
C PHE A 108 2.71 3.44 2.68
N GLY A 109 1.73 4.33 2.76
CA GLY A 109 1.78 5.57 2.00
C GLY A 109 0.59 6.47 2.24
N CYS A 110 0.63 7.64 1.60
CA CYS A 110 -0.41 8.66 1.64
C CYS A 110 -0.47 9.32 0.25
N CYS A 111 -1.66 9.71 -0.20
CA CYS A 111 -1.81 10.49 -1.42
C CYS A 111 -1.50 11.99 -1.16
N THR A 112 -1.65 12.85 -2.17
CA THR A 112 -1.20 14.25 -2.14
C THR A 112 -2.37 15.25 -2.08
N TYR A 113 -3.30 15.05 -1.13
CA TYR A 113 -4.44 15.97 -0.90
C TYR A 113 -4.85 16.05 0.57
N GLN A 114 -5.54 17.12 0.95
CA GLN A 114 -6.00 17.32 2.33
C GLN A 114 -6.94 16.21 2.80
N GLY A 115 -6.68 15.64 3.97
CA GLY A 115 -7.49 14.58 4.58
C GLY A 115 -7.23 13.17 4.03
N THR A 116 -6.24 12.99 3.15
CA THR A 116 -5.87 11.64 2.66
C THR A 116 -5.18 10.78 3.72
N ASP A 117 -4.66 11.39 4.79
CA ASP A 117 -4.08 10.73 5.96
C ASP A 117 -5.11 9.90 6.75
N GLU A 118 -6.40 10.13 6.52
CA GLU A 118 -7.50 9.36 7.10
C GLU A 118 -7.99 8.22 6.20
N LYS A 119 -7.47 8.10 4.98
CA LYS A 119 -8.01 7.17 3.95
C LYS A 119 -7.22 5.87 3.81
N GLY A 120 -6.03 5.78 4.40
CA GLY A 120 -5.17 4.61 4.30
C GLY A 120 -4.95 4.15 2.86
N ALA A 121 -5.13 2.85 2.60
CA ALA A 121 -4.97 2.25 1.27
C ALA A 121 -6.03 2.67 0.24
N ALA A 122 -7.05 3.43 0.64
CA ALA A 122 -8.13 3.91 -0.24
C ALA A 122 -7.97 5.38 -0.67
N GLY A 123 -6.83 6.02 -0.36
CA GLY A 123 -6.57 7.43 -0.69
C GLY A 123 -6.72 7.74 -2.19
N TRP A 124 -6.39 6.79 -3.07
CA TRP A 124 -6.50 6.92 -4.52
C TRP A 124 -7.94 7.03 -5.05
N ALA A 125 -8.95 6.69 -4.23
CA ALA A 125 -10.35 6.53 -4.66
C ALA A 125 -11.08 7.86 -4.98
N ILE A 126 -10.33 8.94 -5.18
CA ILE A 126 -10.80 10.25 -5.66
C ILE A 126 -10.84 10.34 -7.20
N VAL A 127 -10.22 9.38 -7.90
CA VAL A 127 -10.24 9.33 -9.37
C VAL A 127 -11.56 8.78 -9.88
N ASP A 128 -12.19 9.52 -10.77
CA ASP A 128 -13.29 9.05 -11.61
C ASP A 128 -12.72 8.31 -12.83
N THR A 129 -13.06 7.02 -12.91
CA THR A 129 -12.68 6.10 -13.99
C THR A 129 -13.88 5.71 -14.85
N SER A 130 -15.03 6.35 -14.67
CA SER A 130 -16.24 6.08 -15.46
C SER A 130 -16.17 6.60 -16.91
N ARG A 131 -15.21 7.51 -17.17
CA ARG A 131 -14.95 8.10 -18.48
C ARG A 131 -13.64 7.57 -19.05
N GLU A 132 -13.49 7.66 -20.37
CA GLU A 132 -12.26 7.30 -21.08
C GLU A 132 -11.05 8.07 -20.55
N ARG A 133 -11.19 9.40 -20.43
CA ARG A 133 -10.21 10.24 -19.73
C ARG A 133 -10.52 10.26 -18.24
N ARG A 134 -9.60 9.68 -17.44
CA ARG A 134 -9.65 9.73 -15.97
C ARG A 134 -9.56 11.18 -15.48
N SER A 135 -10.32 11.50 -14.44
CA SER A 135 -10.34 12.83 -13.82
C SER A 135 -10.38 12.72 -12.29
N VAL A 136 -9.94 13.75 -11.59
CA VAL A 136 -10.13 13.87 -10.13
C VAL A 136 -11.55 14.37 -9.86
N ARG A 137 -12.26 13.73 -8.94
CA ARG A 137 -13.58 14.21 -8.49
C ARG A 137 -13.43 15.60 -7.84
N GLY A 138 -14.44 16.45 -7.95
CA GLY A 138 -14.39 17.80 -7.36
C GLY A 138 -14.31 17.77 -5.82
N GLY A 139 -13.80 18.86 -5.24
CA GLY A 139 -13.79 19.08 -3.78
C GLY A 139 -12.53 18.63 -3.06
N PHE A 140 -11.52 18.11 -3.76
CA PHE A 140 -10.21 17.82 -3.18
C PHE A 140 -9.22 18.97 -3.43
N VAL A 141 -8.37 19.23 -2.43
CA VAL A 141 -7.34 20.27 -2.49
C VAL A 141 -5.98 19.60 -2.36
N ARG A 142 -5.08 19.85 -3.31
CA ARG A 142 -3.71 19.31 -3.30
C ARG A 142 -2.98 19.74 -2.03
N SER A 143 -2.23 18.81 -1.42
CA SER A 143 -1.36 19.11 -0.28
C SER A 143 -0.23 18.08 -0.18
N GLU A 144 0.99 18.51 -0.47
CA GLU A 144 2.20 17.72 -0.25
C GLU A 144 2.59 17.67 1.24
N GLU A 145 2.18 18.68 2.01
CA GLU A 145 2.38 18.75 3.45
C GLU A 145 1.64 17.61 4.16
N THR A 146 0.42 17.29 3.72
CA THR A 146 -0.36 16.16 4.27
C THR A 146 0.36 14.84 4.05
N GLN A 147 0.86 14.61 2.83
CA GLN A 147 1.64 13.42 2.49
C GLN A 147 2.94 13.34 3.29
N SER A 148 3.70 14.43 3.31
CA SER A 148 5.00 14.55 3.98
C SER A 148 4.88 14.33 5.49
N ARG A 149 3.90 14.96 6.14
CA ARG A 149 3.61 14.77 7.57
C ARG A 149 3.29 13.32 7.88
N TYR A 150 2.37 12.71 7.13
CA TYR A 150 1.97 11.32 7.35
C TYR A 150 3.16 10.35 7.25
N LEU A 151 3.99 10.49 6.22
CA LEU A 151 5.16 9.63 6.02
C LEU A 151 6.21 9.84 7.10
N SER A 152 6.48 11.09 7.48
CA SER A 152 7.42 11.43 8.55
C SER A 152 7.00 10.83 9.89
N GLU A 153 5.71 10.94 10.24
CA GLU A 153 5.16 10.39 11.48
C GLU A 153 5.25 8.86 11.52
N LEU A 154 4.88 8.17 10.44
CA LEU A 154 4.95 6.71 10.40
C LEU A 154 6.38 6.19 10.38
N LEU A 155 7.29 6.85 9.66
CA LEU A 155 8.70 6.50 9.71
C LEU A 155 9.29 6.70 11.11
N THR A 156 8.97 7.81 11.80
CA THR A 156 9.37 7.99 13.21
C THR A 156 8.84 6.83 14.05
N LEU A 157 7.56 6.51 13.91
CA LEU A 157 6.92 5.44 14.67
C LEU A 157 7.60 4.08 14.42
N PHE A 158 7.94 3.76 13.17
CA PHE A 158 8.59 2.49 12.86
C PHE A 158 10.01 2.42 13.41
N MET A 159 10.74 3.53 13.48
CA MET A 159 12.05 3.59 14.13
C MET A 159 11.97 3.42 15.67
N GLU A 160 10.84 3.76 16.28
CA GLU A 160 10.61 3.62 17.73
C GLU A 160 10.12 2.22 18.13
N GLU A 161 9.72 1.39 17.18
CA GLU A 161 9.16 0.06 17.40
C GLU A 161 10.11 -1.03 16.86
N PRO A 162 9.94 -2.31 17.25
CA PRO A 162 10.70 -3.45 16.70
C PRO A 162 10.37 -3.76 15.22
N ILE A 163 10.62 -2.81 14.33
CA ILE A 163 10.43 -2.90 12.88
C ILE A 163 11.80 -2.79 12.21
N ASP A 164 12.19 -3.81 11.46
CA ASP A 164 13.51 -3.91 10.83
C ASP A 164 13.59 -3.18 9.47
N ALA A 165 12.45 -3.03 8.79
CA ALA A 165 12.39 -2.36 7.50
C ALA A 165 11.02 -1.72 7.26
N ALA A 166 11.01 -0.60 6.54
CA ALA A 166 9.80 0.03 6.05
C ALA A 166 10.00 0.43 4.58
N PHE A 167 8.96 0.32 3.77
CA PHE A 167 8.99 0.65 2.35
C PHE A 167 7.80 1.53 1.99
N VAL A 168 8.10 2.77 1.61
CA VAL A 168 7.08 3.70 1.13
C VAL A 168 6.57 3.21 -0.22
N PHE A 169 5.27 3.02 -0.34
CA PHE A 169 4.59 2.91 -1.61
C PHE A 169 4.22 4.33 -2.01
N GLN A 170 4.84 4.93 -3.02
CA GLN A 170 5.93 4.41 -3.88
C GLN A 170 6.84 5.57 -4.32
N VAL A 171 7.93 5.32 -5.06
CA VAL A 171 8.77 6.42 -5.59
C VAL A 171 7.97 7.22 -6.61
N ALA A 172 7.58 6.61 -7.73
CA ALA A 172 6.88 7.25 -8.84
C ALA A 172 5.62 6.47 -9.25
N SER A 173 4.59 7.17 -9.71
CA SER A 173 3.34 6.58 -10.20
C SER A 173 3.05 7.06 -11.62
N TYR A 174 3.65 6.42 -12.61
CA TYR A 174 3.56 6.85 -14.02
C TYR A 174 2.15 6.84 -14.60
N SER A 175 1.23 6.07 -14.01
CA SER A 175 -0.19 6.07 -14.39
C SER A 175 -1.00 7.21 -13.76
N PHE A 176 -0.38 8.07 -12.95
CA PHE A 176 -0.98 9.22 -12.28
C PHE A 176 -0.09 10.47 -12.50
N PRO A 177 0.05 10.94 -13.76
CA PRO A 177 0.82 12.15 -14.04
C PRO A 177 0.15 13.39 -13.46
N THR A 178 0.93 14.45 -13.33
CA THR A 178 0.41 15.76 -12.94
C THR A 178 -0.24 16.52 -14.09
N SER A 179 -1.07 17.51 -13.75
CA SER A 179 -1.69 18.43 -14.71
C SER A 179 -1.87 19.82 -14.10
N ASP A 180 -1.74 20.86 -14.93
CA ASP A 180 -2.06 22.24 -14.53
C ASP A 180 -3.57 22.45 -14.34
N ASP A 181 -4.41 21.58 -14.92
CA ASP A 181 -5.85 21.55 -14.67
C ASP A 181 -6.13 20.62 -13.47
N PRO A 182 -6.62 21.15 -12.32
CA PRO A 182 -6.90 20.35 -11.13
C PRO A 182 -7.88 19.19 -11.37
N ALA A 183 -8.78 19.30 -12.35
CA ALA A 183 -9.70 18.22 -12.69
C ALA A 183 -8.98 16.99 -13.29
N PHE A 184 -7.74 17.17 -13.76
CA PHE A 184 -6.93 16.12 -14.38
C PHE A 184 -5.58 15.90 -13.70
N ASP A 185 -5.30 16.56 -12.57
CA ASP A 185 -4.10 16.34 -11.75
C ASP A 185 -4.19 15.00 -11.01
N LEU A 186 -4.02 13.89 -11.74
CA LEU A 186 -4.08 12.54 -11.18
C LEU A 186 -3.01 12.32 -10.10
N ASP A 187 -1.92 13.08 -10.12
CA ASP A 187 -0.90 13.02 -9.08
C ASP A 187 -1.45 13.31 -7.66
N MET A 188 -2.57 14.04 -7.52
CA MET A 188 -3.25 14.17 -6.23
C MET A 188 -3.62 12.80 -5.64
N ALA A 189 -4.03 11.84 -6.47
CA ALA A 189 -4.39 10.49 -6.07
C ALA A 189 -3.20 9.51 -6.07
N SER A 190 -2.00 10.00 -6.39
CA SER A 190 -0.77 9.21 -6.41
C SER A 190 -0.21 9.04 -5.02
N TYR A 191 0.25 7.83 -4.70
CA TYR A 191 1.09 7.55 -3.53
C TYR A 191 2.57 7.85 -3.77
N GLY A 192 2.94 8.24 -5.00
CA GLY A 192 4.30 8.60 -5.37
C GLY A 192 4.83 9.74 -4.50
N ILE A 193 6.09 9.61 -4.05
CA ILE A 193 6.82 10.70 -3.38
C ILE A 193 7.47 11.66 -4.39
N VAL A 194 7.31 11.40 -5.69
CA VAL A 194 7.67 12.31 -6.79
C VAL A 194 6.43 12.59 -7.64
N THR A 195 6.39 13.77 -8.24
CA THR A 195 5.38 14.23 -9.18
C THR A 195 5.82 13.83 -10.59
N VAL A 196 5.09 12.90 -11.22
CA VAL A 196 5.40 12.47 -12.59
C VAL A 196 4.95 13.54 -13.58
N GLN A 197 5.87 13.98 -14.44
CA GLN A 197 5.59 14.99 -15.45
C GLN A 197 4.83 14.39 -16.63
N PRO A 198 3.83 15.08 -17.20
CA PRO A 198 3.17 14.63 -18.42
C PRO A 198 4.12 14.71 -19.62
N ASP A 199 3.79 13.97 -20.69
CA ASP A 199 4.51 13.95 -21.98
C ASP A 199 6.02 13.64 -21.87
N ALA A 200 6.41 12.89 -20.84
CA ALA A 200 7.81 12.56 -20.54
C ALA A 200 8.73 13.78 -20.42
N ARG A 201 8.19 14.93 -20.00
CA ARG A 201 9.02 16.10 -19.67
C ARG A 201 9.96 15.75 -18.51
N HIS A 202 11.16 16.30 -18.57
CA HIS A 202 12.15 16.10 -17.52
C HIS A 202 11.88 17.01 -16.32
N GLY A 203 12.40 16.58 -15.18
CA GLY A 203 12.50 17.36 -13.98
C GLY A 203 13.41 18.58 -14.12
N THR A 204 13.17 19.57 -13.27
CA THR A 204 14.09 20.68 -12.97
C THR A 204 15.16 20.27 -11.96
N ARG A 205 14.82 19.55 -10.86
CA ARG A 205 15.80 19.19 -9.82
C ARG A 205 16.67 17.99 -10.24
N TYR A 206 16.09 17.07 -11.00
CA TYR A 206 16.77 15.90 -11.58
C TYR A 206 16.50 15.88 -13.10
N PRO A 207 17.31 16.57 -13.93
CA PRO A 207 17.06 16.73 -15.36
C PRO A 207 17.06 15.45 -16.18
N GLU A 208 17.59 14.35 -15.64
CA GLU A 208 17.57 13.02 -16.24
C GLU A 208 16.31 12.21 -15.90
N MET A 209 15.47 12.73 -15.00
CA MET A 209 14.29 12.04 -14.50
C MET A 209 13.00 12.65 -15.08
N PRO A 210 11.98 11.84 -15.41
CA PRO A 210 10.68 12.32 -15.89
C PRO A 210 9.73 12.75 -14.76
N TRP A 211 10.28 13.22 -13.65
CA TRP A 211 9.53 13.54 -12.43
C TRP A 211 10.25 14.57 -11.57
N GLU A 212 9.50 15.22 -10.69
CA GLU A 212 10.01 16.18 -9.70
C GLU A 212 9.80 15.69 -8.26
N PRO A 213 10.77 15.87 -7.35
CA PRO A 213 10.58 15.53 -5.94
C PRO A 213 9.44 16.30 -5.29
N LYS A 214 8.57 15.61 -4.55
CA LYS A 214 7.61 16.25 -3.64
C LYS A 214 8.26 16.58 -2.31
N LEU A 215 7.58 17.34 -1.45
CA LEU A 215 7.99 17.51 -0.04
C LEU A 215 8.23 16.17 0.67
N SER A 216 7.43 15.15 0.36
CA SER A 216 7.59 13.81 0.91
C SER A 216 8.89 13.12 0.49
N PHE A 217 9.44 13.44 -0.69
CA PHE A 217 10.71 12.86 -1.12
C PHE A 217 11.83 13.22 -0.15
N GLN A 218 11.93 14.51 0.19
CA GLN A 218 12.93 14.99 1.13
C GLN A 218 12.67 14.43 2.52
N ALA A 219 11.41 14.44 2.98
CA ALA A 219 11.06 13.88 4.28
C ALA A 219 11.41 12.40 4.43
N VAL A 220 11.26 11.60 3.37
CA VAL A 220 11.69 10.20 3.36
C VAL A 220 13.22 10.12 3.34
N ALA A 221 13.89 10.87 2.45
CA ALA A 221 15.35 10.86 2.36
C ALA A 221 16.02 11.16 3.71
N ASP A 222 15.55 12.18 4.43
CA ASP A 222 16.09 12.59 5.73
C ASP A 222 16.03 11.48 6.79
N ARG A 223 15.12 10.50 6.65
CA ARG A 223 15.01 9.36 7.59
C ARG A 223 15.88 8.16 7.22
N TYR A 224 16.31 8.05 5.96
CA TYR A 224 17.11 6.92 5.47
C TYR A 224 18.59 7.26 5.30
N THR A 225 18.99 8.53 5.43
CA THR A 225 20.40 8.97 5.41
C THR A 225 21.07 8.96 6.78
N GLY A 226 20.40 8.44 7.82
CA GLY A 226 20.92 8.33 9.20
C GLY A 226 21.84 7.14 9.41
#